data_AF-A0A822DYT0-F1
#
_entry.id   AF-A0A822DYT0-F1
#
_cell.length_a   1.000
_cell.length_b   1.000
_cell.length_c   1.000
_cell.angle_alpha   90.00
_cell.angle_beta   90.00
_cell.angle_gamma   90.00
#
_symmetry.space_group_name_H-M   'P 1'
#
loop_
_entity.id
_entity.type
_entity.pdbx_description
1 polymer ?
#
loop_
_entity_poly.entity_id
_entity_poly.type
_entity_poly.pdbx_seq_one_letter_code
_entity_poly.pdbx_strand_id
1 'polypeptide(L)'
;CISKYSGGEVKYYPGFHSIQTPHEVERFENDLRRYLQRKIGFEAVMRLRSPPALSIHTFHGNGFVRSVDLLVLPNINPDAAYGMQVSIDDSLVHYKSVTFQIALLYTSSKGERRIRVHTLSLPVSANLMDICSNADQEAVISLIAKMGKIRI
;
A
#
# COMPACT_ATOMS: atom_id res chain seq x y z
N CYS A 1 -16.40 -2.88 8.01
CA CYS A 1 -15.30 -2.40 8.88
C CYS A 1 -14.26 -3.47 9.20
N ILE A 2 -14.64 -4.74 9.39
CA ILE A 2 -13.74 -5.85 9.78
C ILE A 2 -12.44 -5.87 8.96
N SER A 3 -12.53 -6.07 7.64
CA SER A 3 -11.35 -6.16 6.77
C SER A 3 -10.47 -4.91 6.73
N LYS A 4 -11.07 -3.72 6.94
CA LYS A 4 -10.36 -2.42 6.87
C LYS A 4 -9.29 -2.31 7.95
N TYR A 5 -9.59 -2.77 9.17
CA TYR A 5 -8.69 -2.65 10.32
C TYR A 5 -7.92 -3.94 10.62
N SER A 6 -8.26 -5.06 9.98
CA SER A 6 -7.57 -6.35 10.14
C SER A 6 -6.58 -6.69 9.04
N GLY A 7 -6.36 -5.81 8.05
CA GLY A 7 -5.50 -6.09 6.89
C GLY A 7 -6.10 -7.07 5.88
N GLY A 8 -7.42 -7.28 5.94
CA GLY A 8 -8.14 -8.16 5.01
C GLY A 8 -8.58 -7.45 3.72
N GLU A 9 -9.38 -8.14 2.93
CA GLU A 9 -10.05 -7.58 1.74
C GLU A 9 -11.56 -7.87 1.80
N VAL A 10 -12.33 -7.17 0.96
CA VAL A 10 -13.76 -7.42 0.74
C VAL A 10 -13.97 -7.50 -0.76
N LYS A 11 -14.49 -8.63 -1.23
CA LYS A 11 -14.96 -8.78 -2.62
C LYS A 11 -16.48 -8.85 -2.62
N TYR A 12 -17.10 -8.17 -3.58
CA TYR A 12 -18.55 -8.05 -3.70
C TYR A 12 -19.00 -8.55 -5.07
N TYR A 13 -19.98 -9.45 -5.06
CA TYR A 13 -20.54 -10.14 -6.22
C TYR A 13 -22.05 -9.85 -6.27
N PRO A 14 -22.48 -8.72 -6.86
CA PRO A 14 -23.88 -8.32 -6.87
C PRO A 14 -24.72 -9.28 -7.72
N GLY A 15 -25.87 -9.73 -7.20
CA GLY A 15 -26.79 -10.57 -7.96
C GLY A 15 -26.22 -11.96 -8.30
N PHE A 16 -25.28 -12.47 -7.49
CA PHE A 16 -24.71 -13.80 -7.66
C PHE A 16 -25.81 -14.87 -7.70
N HIS A 17 -25.92 -15.58 -8.83
CA HIS A 17 -26.86 -16.67 -9.03
C HIS A 17 -26.31 -17.69 -10.03
N SER A 18 -26.33 -18.96 -9.66
CA SER A 18 -25.66 -20.04 -10.37
C SER A 18 -26.06 -20.19 -11.84
N ILE A 19 -27.31 -19.85 -12.18
CA ILE A 19 -27.86 -20.03 -13.52
C ILE A 19 -28.06 -18.69 -14.25
N GLN A 20 -28.53 -17.65 -13.54
CA GLN A 20 -28.93 -16.37 -14.15
C GLN A 20 -27.73 -15.44 -14.39
N THR A 21 -26.65 -15.56 -13.60
CA THR A 21 -25.47 -14.71 -13.70
C THR A 21 -24.17 -15.54 -13.78
N PRO A 22 -24.01 -16.37 -14.83
CA PRO A 22 -22.86 -17.28 -14.95
C PRO A 22 -21.50 -16.56 -14.95
N HIS A 23 -21.44 -15.32 -15.45
CA HIS A 23 -20.22 -14.51 -15.43
C HIS A 23 -19.77 -14.12 -14.00
N GLU A 24 -20.70 -13.86 -13.08
CA GLU A 24 -20.36 -13.58 -11.68
C GLU A 24 -19.93 -14.86 -10.94
N VAL A 25 -20.46 -16.02 -11.34
CA VAL A 25 -20.00 -17.33 -10.87
C VAL A 25 -18.56 -17.57 -11.28
N GLU A 26 -18.24 -17.39 -12.56
CA GLU A 26 -16.87 -17.54 -13.07
C GLU A 26 -15.90 -16.57 -12.38
N ARG A 27 -16.31 -15.31 -12.22
CA ARG A 27 -15.53 -14.29 -11.51
C ARG A 27 -15.25 -14.70 -10.05
N PHE A 28 -16.28 -15.16 -9.34
CA PHE A 28 -16.14 -15.65 -7.97
C PHE A 28 -15.19 -16.84 -7.89
N GLU A 29 -15.32 -17.83 -8.78
CA GLU A 29 -14.44 -19.00 -8.81
C GLU A 29 -12.99 -18.61 -9.04
N ASN A 30 -12.74 -17.72 -10.01
CA ASN A 30 -11.39 -17.23 -10.32
C ASN A 30 -10.79 -16.46 -9.14
N ASP A 31 -11.58 -15.59 -8.53
CA ASP A 31 -11.18 -14.81 -7.37
C ASP A 31 -10.89 -15.69 -6.15
N LEU A 32 -11.71 -16.70 -5.90
CA LEU A 32 -11.55 -17.64 -4.80
C LEU A 32 -10.33 -18.53 -5.02
N ARG A 33 -10.14 -19.03 -6.24
CA ARG A 33 -8.96 -19.82 -6.62
C ARG A 33 -7.68 -19.02 -6.38
N ARG A 34 -7.63 -17.76 -6.84
CA ARG A 34 -6.49 -16.86 -6.56
C ARG A 34 -6.31 -16.62 -5.07
N TYR A 35 -7.38 -16.37 -4.32
CA TYR A 35 -7.33 -16.12 -2.88
C TYR A 35 -6.72 -17.29 -2.10
N LEU A 36 -7.07 -18.53 -2.45
CA LEU A 36 -6.59 -19.74 -1.80
C LEU A 36 -5.15 -20.12 -2.20
N GLN A 37 -4.73 -19.78 -3.43
CA GLN A 37 -3.42 -20.18 -3.97
C GLN A 37 -2.33 -19.12 -3.83
N ARG A 38 -2.69 -17.83 -3.66
CA ARG A 38 -1.70 -16.76 -3.54
C ARG A 38 -0.82 -16.93 -2.30
N LYS A 39 0.38 -16.36 -2.36
CA LYS A 39 1.27 -16.28 -1.21
C LYS A 39 0.64 -15.44 -0.11
N ILE A 40 0.91 -15.78 1.14
CA ILE A 40 0.47 -15.03 2.31
C ILE A 40 1.62 -14.90 3.31
N GLY A 41 1.67 -13.76 4.00
CA GLY A 41 2.52 -13.54 5.16
C GLY A 41 1.66 -13.25 6.39
N PHE A 42 2.11 -13.73 7.54
CA PHE A 42 1.42 -13.60 8.81
C PHE A 42 2.20 -12.70 9.77
N GLU A 43 1.49 -12.12 10.74
CA GLU A 43 2.06 -11.32 11.84
C GLU A 43 3.02 -10.24 11.32
N ALA A 44 2.59 -9.58 10.24
CA ALA A 44 3.43 -8.70 9.48
C ALA A 44 3.45 -7.30 10.09
N VAL A 45 4.59 -6.65 9.95
CA VAL A 45 4.80 -5.26 10.34
C VAL A 45 5.55 -4.58 9.20
N MET A 46 5.03 -3.46 8.74
CA MET A 46 5.65 -2.65 7.71
C MET A 46 6.09 -1.33 8.31
N ARG A 47 7.38 -1.03 8.20
CA ARG A 47 7.96 0.26 8.58
C ARG A 47 8.41 1.01 7.34
N LEU A 48 8.09 2.29 7.26
CA LEU A 48 8.69 3.18 6.28
C LEU A 48 9.70 4.11 6.96
N ARG A 49 10.81 4.37 6.28
CA ARG A 49 11.79 5.39 6.64
C ARG A 49 11.90 6.42 5.53
N SER A 50 11.96 7.68 5.92
CA SER A 50 12.22 8.83 5.07
C SER A 50 13.47 9.59 5.59
N PRO A 51 14.10 10.44 4.77
CA PRO A 51 15.13 11.36 5.22
C PRO A 51 14.57 12.37 6.24
N PRO A 52 15.41 12.97 7.11
CA PRO A 52 14.96 13.85 8.20
C PRO A 52 14.07 15.02 7.77
N ALA A 53 14.32 15.59 6.59
CA ALA A 53 13.55 16.71 6.06
C ALA A 53 12.14 16.34 5.55
N LEU A 54 11.80 15.04 5.56
CA LEU A 54 10.54 14.51 5.07
C LEU A 54 9.84 13.71 6.16
N SER A 55 8.59 14.03 6.45
CA SER A 55 7.74 13.25 7.36
C SER A 55 6.61 12.54 6.64
N ILE A 56 6.16 11.46 7.26
CA ILE A 56 5.01 10.70 6.81
C ILE A 56 3.77 11.32 7.46
N HIS A 57 2.79 11.76 6.68
CA HIS A 57 1.61 12.42 7.22
C HIS A 57 0.44 11.43 7.44
N THR A 58 0.11 10.63 6.43
CA THR A 58 -1.07 9.75 6.48
C THR A 58 -0.88 8.49 5.66
N PHE A 59 -1.27 7.34 6.22
CA PHE A 59 -1.34 6.06 5.53
C PHE A 59 -2.74 5.74 5.02
N HIS A 60 -2.79 5.13 3.84
CA HIS A 60 -4.02 4.75 3.15
C HIS A 60 -3.96 3.27 2.75
N GLY A 61 -4.78 2.43 3.35
CA GLY A 61 -4.87 1.00 3.03
C GLY A 61 -5.60 0.23 4.13
N ASN A 62 -5.80 -1.07 3.92
CA ASN A 62 -6.36 -1.94 4.94
C ASN A 62 -5.24 -2.40 5.88
N GLY A 63 -5.38 -2.11 7.17
CA GLY A 63 -4.37 -2.38 8.18
C GLY A 63 -4.60 -1.52 9.42
N PHE A 64 -3.73 -1.72 10.41
CA PHE A 64 -3.77 -0.96 11.66
C PHE A 64 -2.53 -0.09 11.78
N VAL A 65 -2.71 1.23 11.76
CA VAL A 65 -1.63 2.20 11.96
C VAL A 65 -1.28 2.24 13.45
N ARG A 66 -0.06 1.83 13.80
CA ARG A 66 0.42 1.82 15.20
C ARG A 66 1.20 3.08 15.54
N SER A 67 1.99 3.59 14.59
CA SER A 67 2.67 4.88 14.66
C SER A 67 2.73 5.51 13.27
N VAL A 68 3.19 6.76 13.21
CA VAL A 68 3.29 7.58 11.99
C VAL A 68 4.14 6.91 10.89
N ASP A 69 5.01 5.97 11.24
CA ASP A 69 5.90 5.25 10.33
C ASP A 69 5.67 3.72 10.31
N LEU A 70 4.74 3.19 11.11
CA LEU A 70 4.59 1.76 11.38
C LEU A 70 3.15 1.26 11.21
N LEU A 71 2.99 0.32 10.29
CA LEU A 71 1.74 -0.37 10.01
C LEU A 71 1.80 -1.81 10.52
N VAL A 72 0.78 -2.21 11.29
CA VAL A 72 0.57 -3.58 11.74
C VAL A 72 -0.42 -4.25 10.80
N LEU A 73 -0.03 -5.43 10.31
CA LEU A 73 -0.71 -6.18 9.28
C LEU A 73 -0.83 -7.63 9.74
N PRO A 74 -1.98 -8.03 10.33
CA PRO A 74 -2.17 -9.41 10.77
C PRO A 74 -1.89 -10.42 9.65
N ASN A 75 -2.36 -10.09 8.45
CA ASN A 75 -2.05 -10.78 7.20
C ASN A 75 -1.56 -9.78 6.16
N ILE A 76 -0.60 -10.19 5.34
CA ILE A 76 -0.15 -9.48 4.15
C ILE A 76 -0.26 -10.40 2.94
N ASN A 77 -0.85 -9.90 1.86
CA ASN A 77 -1.03 -10.62 0.61
C ASN A 77 -0.44 -9.79 -0.55
N PRO A 78 -0.04 -10.43 -1.66
CA PRO A 78 0.61 -9.74 -2.77
C PRO A 78 -0.31 -8.82 -3.58
N ASP A 79 -1.62 -8.87 -3.35
CA ASP A 79 -2.61 -8.08 -4.08
C ASP A 79 -3.00 -6.79 -3.31
N ALA A 80 -2.48 -6.61 -2.09
CA ALA A 80 -2.73 -5.44 -1.26
C ALA A 80 -1.85 -4.25 -1.68
N ALA A 81 -2.45 -3.06 -1.80
CA ALA A 81 -1.77 -1.83 -2.14
C ALA A 81 -1.97 -0.74 -1.08
N TYR A 82 -0.87 -0.11 -0.67
CA TYR A 82 -0.83 0.96 0.33
C TYR A 82 -0.43 2.27 -0.34
N GLY A 83 -1.06 3.36 0.08
CA GLY A 83 -0.71 4.73 -0.33
C GLY A 83 -0.32 5.53 0.88
N MET A 84 0.48 6.57 0.68
CA MET A 84 0.95 7.40 1.78
C MET A 84 1.20 8.83 1.32
N GLN A 85 0.83 9.78 2.16
CA GLN A 85 1.18 11.19 1.99
C GLN A 85 2.46 11.50 2.75
N VAL A 86 3.34 12.24 2.08
CA VAL A 86 4.62 12.72 2.63
C VAL A 86 4.57 14.24 2.65
N SER A 87 5.07 14.83 3.73
CA SER A 87 5.26 16.26 3.88
C SER A 87 6.74 16.61 3.79
N ILE A 88 7.04 17.80 3.28
CA ILE A 88 8.38 18.39 3.31
C ILE A 88 8.40 19.36 4.47
N ASP A 89 9.07 18.98 5.55
CA ASP A 89 9.09 19.77 6.79
C ASP A 89 10.29 20.73 6.81
N ASP A 90 11.39 20.35 6.17
CA ASP A 90 12.60 21.16 6.04
C ASP A 90 13.05 21.30 4.58
N SER A 91 13.82 22.35 4.31
CA SER A 91 14.38 22.62 2.99
C SER A 91 15.24 21.47 2.46
N LEU A 92 14.96 21.04 1.22
CA LEU A 92 15.73 20.01 0.52
C LEU A 92 16.93 20.55 -0.27
N VAL A 93 17.26 21.84 -0.16
CA VAL A 93 18.28 22.50 -0.99
C VAL A 93 19.66 21.84 -0.92
N HIS A 94 20.00 21.21 0.21
CA HIS A 94 21.29 20.51 0.40
C HIS A 94 21.27 19.05 -0.06
N TYR A 95 20.12 18.54 -0.51
CA TYR A 95 19.96 17.16 -0.96
C TYR A 95 19.99 17.11 -2.49
N LYS A 96 20.84 16.25 -3.05
CA LYS A 96 20.80 15.92 -4.48
C LYS A 96 19.71 14.89 -4.80
N SER A 97 19.45 14.00 -3.84
CA SER A 97 18.40 12.99 -3.91
C SER A 97 17.89 12.69 -2.51
N VAL A 98 16.65 12.23 -2.43
CA VAL A 98 16.01 11.72 -1.21
C VAL A 98 15.76 10.22 -1.37
N THR A 99 15.91 9.46 -0.29
CA THR A 99 15.74 8.00 -0.32
C THR A 99 14.70 7.55 0.68
N PHE A 100 13.72 6.80 0.19
CA PHE A 100 12.71 6.14 0.99
C PHE A 100 13.05 4.66 1.12
N GLN A 101 12.81 4.09 2.30
CA GLN A 101 12.99 2.66 2.52
C GLN A 101 11.79 2.07 3.24
N ILE A 102 11.17 1.06 2.63
CA ILE A 102 10.12 0.25 3.25
C ILE A 102 10.73 -1.08 3.66
N ALA A 103 10.53 -1.46 4.92
CA ALA A 103 10.87 -2.77 5.44
C ALA A 103 9.60 -3.49 5.90
N LEU A 104 9.29 -4.63 5.26
CA LEU A 104 8.19 -5.52 5.61
C LEU A 104 8.76 -6.76 6.30
N LEU A 105 8.53 -6.86 7.60
CA LEU A 105 8.79 -8.04 8.41
C LEU A 105 7.54 -8.92 8.40
N TYR A 106 7.65 -10.21 8.09
CA TYR A 106 6.51 -11.14 8.10
C TYR A 106 6.95 -12.58 8.33
N THR A 107 6.02 -13.43 8.79
CA THR A 107 6.19 -14.88 8.87
C THR A 107 5.62 -15.49 7.60
N SER A 108 6.43 -16.24 6.84
CA SER A 108 5.98 -16.90 5.61
C SER A 108 5.08 -18.11 5.92
N SER A 109 4.34 -18.60 4.93
CA SER A 109 3.56 -19.84 5.05
C SER A 109 4.39 -21.10 5.31
N LYS A 110 5.72 -21.01 5.24
CA LYS A 110 6.66 -22.08 5.60
C LYS A 110 7.21 -21.95 7.03
N GLY A 111 6.71 -21.00 7.84
CA GLY A 111 7.15 -20.77 9.21
C GLY A 111 8.41 -19.92 9.37
N GLU A 112 9.00 -19.43 8.27
CA GLU A 112 10.20 -18.60 8.34
C GLU A 112 9.87 -17.12 8.58
N ARG A 113 10.58 -16.48 9.52
CA ARG A 113 10.52 -15.03 9.72
C ARG A 113 11.44 -14.32 8.72
N ARG A 114 10.86 -13.51 7.83
CA ARG A 114 11.58 -12.86 6.73
C ARG A 114 11.41 -11.35 6.78
N ILE A 115 12.41 -10.62 6.29
CA ILE A 115 12.35 -9.18 6.05
C ILE A 115 12.48 -8.95 4.54
N ARG A 116 11.52 -8.24 3.95
CA ARG A 116 11.60 -7.73 2.58
C ARG A 116 11.83 -6.23 2.64
N VAL A 117 12.82 -5.74 1.90
CA VAL A 117 13.17 -4.31 1.86
C VAL A 117 13.01 -3.79 0.44
N HIS A 118 12.36 -2.64 0.31
CA HIS A 118 12.32 -1.85 -0.92
C HIS A 118 12.95 -0.49 -0.65
N THR A 119 13.88 -0.08 -1.51
CA THR A 119 14.57 1.20 -1.42
C THR A 119 14.31 1.97 -2.71
N LEU A 120 13.84 3.21 -2.59
CA LEU A 120 13.57 4.11 -3.72
C LEU A 120 14.35 5.40 -3.50
N SER A 121 15.15 5.81 -4.49
CA SER A 121 15.86 7.08 -4.49
C SER A 121 15.33 7.98 -5.59
N LEU A 122 15.00 9.22 -5.25
CA LEU A 122 14.43 10.22 -6.16
C LEU A 122 15.30 11.48 -6.18
N PRO A 123 15.58 12.07 -7.35
CA PRO A 123 16.32 13.32 -7.43
C PRO A 123 15.51 14.48 -6.83
N VAL A 124 16.20 15.46 -6.27
CA VAL A 124 15.59 16.72 -5.82
C VAL A 124 15.79 17.78 -6.90
N SER A 125 14.72 18.48 -7.26
CA SER A 125 14.77 19.62 -8.17
C SER A 125 14.01 20.80 -7.58
N ALA A 126 14.54 22.01 -7.80
CA ALA A 126 13.84 23.27 -7.54
C ALA A 126 13.09 23.80 -8.77
N ASN A 127 13.28 23.16 -9.94
CA ASN A 127 12.63 23.56 -11.18
C ASN A 127 11.26 22.89 -11.29
N LEU A 128 10.21 23.72 -11.36
CA LEU A 128 8.82 23.25 -11.47
C LEU A 128 8.58 22.42 -12.74
N MET A 129 9.21 22.76 -13.86
CA MET A 129 9.04 22.01 -15.11
C MET A 129 9.61 20.59 -15.00
N ASP A 130 10.72 20.43 -14.29
CA ASP A 130 11.31 19.10 -14.03
C ASP A 130 10.39 18.28 -13.12
N ILE A 131 9.80 18.90 -12.10
CA ILE A 131 8.86 18.24 -11.18
C ILE A 131 7.61 17.77 -11.94
N CYS A 132 6.99 18.66 -12.72
CA CYS A 132 5.77 18.35 -13.46
C CYS A 132 5.99 17.29 -14.54
N SER A 133 7.11 17.33 -15.25
CA SER A 133 7.43 16.37 -16.32
C SER A 133 7.76 14.97 -15.80
N ASN A 134 8.25 14.86 -14.56
CA ASN A 134 8.57 13.58 -13.92
C ASN A 134 7.46 13.07 -12.97
N ALA A 135 6.32 13.74 -12.92
CA ALA A 135 5.21 13.32 -12.07
C ALA A 135 4.54 12.04 -12.61
N ASP A 136 4.48 11.00 -11.77
CA ASP A 136 3.73 9.78 -12.06
C ASP A 136 2.23 10.03 -11.89
N GLN A 137 1.54 10.18 -13.02
CA GLN A 137 0.11 10.50 -13.07
C GLN A 137 -0.74 9.38 -12.45
N GLU A 138 -0.37 8.12 -12.64
CA GLU A 138 -1.13 6.98 -12.11
C GLU A 138 -0.99 6.91 -10.58
N ALA A 139 0.22 7.11 -10.06
CA ALA A 139 0.46 7.16 -8.63
C ALA A 139 -0.29 8.33 -7.96
N VAL A 140 -0.29 9.52 -8.59
CA VAL A 140 -1.01 10.70 -8.11
C VAL A 140 -2.52 10.43 -8.07
N ILE A 141 -3.11 9.94 -9.15
CA ILE A 141 -4.55 9.63 -9.22
C ILE A 141 -4.93 8.57 -8.18
N SER A 142 -4.13 7.49 -8.07
CA SER A 142 -4.34 6.42 -7.09
C SER A 142 -4.32 6.93 -5.65
N LEU A 143 -3.38 7.83 -5.32
CA LEU A 143 -3.29 8.44 -3.99
C LEU A 143 -4.48 9.35 -3.71
N ILE A 144 -4.85 10.23 -4.65
CA ILE A 144 -5.98 11.15 -4.50
C ILE A 144 -7.30 10.36 -4.32
N ALA A 145 -7.49 9.28 -5.09
CA ALA A 145 -8.68 8.42 -4.95
C ALA A 145 -8.77 7.80 -3.53
N LYS A 146 -7.64 7.35 -2.97
CA LYS A 146 -7.58 6.86 -1.58
C LYS A 146 -7.87 7.97 -0.55
N MET A 147 -7.46 9.20 -0.82
CA MET A 147 -7.77 10.36 0.03
C MET A 147 -9.25 10.72 0.02
N GLY A 148 -9.89 10.67 -1.15
CA GLY A 148 -11.33 10.92 -1.30
C GLY A 148 -12.17 9.98 -0.43
N LYS A 149 -11.79 8.71 -0.33
CA LYS A 149 -12.44 7.71 0.54
C LYS A 149 -12.43 8.07 2.04
N ILE A 150 -11.49 8.91 2.49
CA ILE A 150 -11.42 9.35 3.90
C ILE A 150 -12.32 10.58 4.16
N ARG A 151 -12.65 11.35 3.12
CA ARG A 151 -13.45 12.59 3.24
C ARG A 151 -14.96 12.38 3.16
N ILE A 152 -15.41 11.18 2.82
CA ILE A 152 -16.83 10.77 2.72
C ILE A 152 -17.10 9.74 3.81
#